data_AF-A0A1F8AD34-F1
#
_entry.id   AF-A0A1F8AD34-F1
#
_cell.length_a   1.000
_cell.length_b   1.000
_cell.length_c   1.000
_cell.angle_alpha   90.00
_cell.angle_beta   90.00
_cell.angle_gamma   90.00
#
_symmetry.space_group_name_H-M   'P 1'
#
loop_
_entity.id
_entity.type
_entity.pdbx_description
1 polymer ?
#
loop_
_entity_poly.entity_id
_entity_poly.type
_entity_poly.pdbx_seq_one_letter_code
_entity_poly.pdbx_strand_id
1 'polypeptide(L)'
;MKEIAASPTMPEEKDPDHRSAAIHSESAQGHGDDEGPHDSDDEPMVYEIPKDYATWARQERDRLIAEGADPDSVILQSEVGNHIPRPEGESPTDFAKRYAETMNGMIARGVRILNDQCIADVVPSGFETADGRFFDLGPGSGATKGEFRAFSQWFEEMLETGPMHAVPEKWLKFEKPAERGFEL
;
A
#
# COMPACT_ATOMS: atom_id res chain seq x y z
N MET A 1 48.58 -3.76 56.86
CA MET A 1 47.33 -4.00 56.11
C MET A 1 46.40 -2.82 56.34
N LYS A 2 45.96 -2.17 55.25
CA LYS A 2 44.76 -1.34 55.03
C LYS A 2 44.67 0.11 55.57
N GLU A 3 45.04 1.08 54.71
CA GLU A 3 44.13 2.16 54.25
C GLU A 3 43.02 1.49 53.38
N ILE A 4 41.80 2.00 53.15
CA ILE A 4 41.42 3.29 52.54
C ILE A 4 40.00 3.67 53.00
N ALA A 5 39.73 4.97 52.96
CA ALA A 5 38.42 5.62 52.98
C ALA A 5 37.48 5.23 51.82
N ALA A 6 36.23 5.73 51.94
CA ALA A 6 35.20 6.00 50.92
C ALA A 6 33.91 5.17 51.01
N SER A 7 32.85 5.85 51.49
CA SER A 7 31.54 6.08 50.84
C SER A 7 30.62 4.91 50.44
N PRO A 8 29.29 5.15 50.37
CA PRO A 8 28.27 4.24 50.84
C PRO A 8 27.75 3.22 49.82
N THR A 9 27.21 2.15 50.38
CA THR A 9 26.58 0.99 49.77
C THR A 9 25.39 1.35 48.86
N MET A 10 25.44 0.81 47.63
CA MET A 10 24.37 0.72 46.63
C MET A 10 23.07 0.09 47.19
N PRO A 11 21.93 0.44 46.60
CA PRO A 11 21.00 -0.60 46.17
C PRO A 11 20.70 -0.50 44.66
N GLU A 12 20.94 -1.63 44.01
CA GLU A 12 20.16 -2.25 42.93
C GLU A 12 19.58 -1.35 41.81
N GLU A 13 20.19 -1.49 40.63
CA GLU A 13 19.62 -1.12 39.33
C GLU A 13 18.20 -1.70 39.16
N LYS A 14 17.24 -0.83 38.84
CA LYS A 14 16.10 -1.18 37.99
C LYS A 14 15.83 -0.01 37.05
N ASP A 15 16.41 -0.17 35.87
CA ASP A 15 16.05 0.49 34.63
C ASP A 15 14.57 0.18 34.30
N PRO A 16 13.66 1.16 34.22
CA PRO A 16 12.47 1.01 33.42
C PRO A 16 12.80 1.48 32.00
N ASP A 17 13.26 0.50 31.22
CA ASP A 17 13.18 0.38 29.77
C ASP A 17 11.76 0.80 29.32
N HIS A 18 11.52 2.11 29.17
CA HIS A 18 10.38 2.63 28.43
C HIS A 18 10.71 2.55 26.95
N ARG A 19 10.72 1.30 26.49
CA ARG A 19 10.59 0.90 25.10
C ARG A 19 9.62 1.83 24.42
N SER A 20 10.13 2.40 23.33
CA SER A 20 9.42 2.78 22.13
C SER A 20 7.91 2.64 22.28
N ALA A 21 7.22 3.76 22.42
CA ALA A 21 5.82 3.82 22.08
C ALA A 21 5.72 3.33 20.63
N ALA A 22 5.45 2.04 20.49
CA ALA A 22 4.81 1.50 19.32
C ALA A 22 3.57 2.37 19.18
N ILE A 23 3.64 3.32 18.24
CA ILE A 23 2.48 3.68 17.47
C ILE A 23 2.04 2.37 16.85
N HIS A 24 1.26 1.62 17.63
CA HIS A 24 0.26 0.73 17.11
C HIS A 24 -0.55 1.64 16.18
N SER A 25 -0.15 1.67 14.91
CA SER A 25 -1.12 1.76 13.86
C SER A 25 -2.09 0.64 14.20
N GLU A 26 -3.16 0.98 14.90
CA GLU A 26 -4.36 0.17 14.85
C GLU A 26 -4.60 -0.04 13.37
N SER A 27 -4.28 -1.24 12.91
CA SER A 27 -4.85 -1.78 11.70
C SER A 27 -6.35 -1.74 11.93
N ALA A 28 -6.99 -0.62 11.57
CA ALA A 28 -8.43 -0.45 11.57
C ALA A 28 -9.10 -1.29 10.46
N GLN A 29 -8.36 -2.21 9.87
CA GLN A 29 -8.87 -3.34 9.11
C GLN A 29 -8.48 -4.62 9.85
N GLY A 30 -9.04 -4.79 11.04
CA GLY A 30 -9.25 -6.15 11.52
C GLY A 30 -10.05 -6.87 10.43
N HIS A 31 -9.54 -7.99 9.94
CA HIS A 31 -10.35 -9.05 9.36
C HIS A 31 -11.26 -9.61 10.47
N GLY A 32 -12.18 -8.77 10.96
CA GLY A 32 -13.37 -9.23 11.61
C GLY A 32 -14.30 -9.59 10.48
N ASP A 33 -14.47 -10.89 10.25
CA ASP A 33 -15.61 -11.42 9.51
C ASP A 33 -16.88 -11.00 10.27
N ASP A 34 -17.32 -9.77 10.03
CA ASP A 34 -18.67 -9.36 10.36
C ASP A 34 -19.52 -9.75 9.16
N GLU A 35 -19.95 -11.02 9.12
CA GLU A 35 -20.83 -11.59 8.10
C GLU A 35 -22.25 -10.96 8.13
N GLY A 36 -22.46 -9.95 8.99
CA GLY A 36 -23.70 -9.20 9.08
C GLY A 36 -23.79 -8.08 8.03
N PRO A 37 -25.01 -7.70 7.61
CA PRO A 37 -25.19 -6.47 6.85
C PRO A 37 -24.68 -5.30 7.68
N HIS A 38 -23.78 -4.51 7.11
CA HIS A 38 -23.35 -3.28 7.76
C HIS A 38 -24.40 -2.20 7.51
N ASP A 39 -24.63 -1.34 8.51
CA ASP A 39 -25.61 -0.25 8.42
C ASP A 39 -25.37 0.69 7.21
N SER A 40 -24.16 0.71 6.66
CA SER A 40 -23.77 1.52 5.50
C SER A 40 -23.89 0.82 4.14
N ASP A 41 -24.36 -0.44 4.08
CA ASP A 41 -24.29 -1.24 2.84
C ASP A 41 -25.14 -0.68 1.69
N ASP A 42 -26.20 0.05 2.02
CA ASP A 42 -27.07 0.74 1.05
C ASP A 42 -26.51 2.12 0.63
N GLU A 43 -25.49 2.62 1.31
CA GLU A 43 -24.87 3.89 0.95
C GLU A 43 -24.08 3.76 -0.36
N PRO A 44 -24.08 4.80 -1.21
CA PRO A 44 -23.28 4.79 -2.43
C PRO A 44 -21.79 4.61 -2.09
N MET A 45 -21.07 3.88 -2.95
CA MET A 45 -19.61 3.87 -2.89
C MET A 45 -19.07 5.26 -3.12
N VAL A 46 -18.46 5.82 -2.08
CA VAL A 46 -17.74 7.08 -2.17
C VAL A 46 -16.26 6.76 -2.29
N TYR A 47 -15.70 7.10 -3.44
CA TYR A 47 -14.27 7.11 -3.69
C TYR A 47 -13.71 8.43 -3.14
N GLU A 48 -13.65 8.55 -1.81
CA GLU A 48 -12.97 9.69 -1.22
C GLU A 48 -11.49 9.61 -1.57
N ILE A 49 -10.91 10.76 -1.89
CA ILE A 49 -9.46 10.95 -2.02
C ILE A 49 -9.00 11.53 -0.68
N PRO A 50 -8.69 10.73 0.36
CA PRO A 50 -8.63 11.29 1.69
C PRO A 50 -7.25 11.89 2.00
N LYS A 51 -6.24 11.63 1.17
CA LYS A 51 -4.85 12.05 1.41
C LYS A 51 -4.10 12.34 0.12
N ASP A 52 -3.71 13.60 -0.06
CA ASP A 52 -2.73 14.02 -1.05
C ASP A 52 -1.34 13.51 -0.62
N TYR A 53 -1.08 12.23 -0.89
CA TYR A 53 0.20 11.59 -0.59
C TYR A 53 1.36 12.26 -1.31
N ALA A 54 1.11 12.87 -2.48
CA ALA A 54 2.10 13.64 -3.23
C ALA A 54 2.59 14.86 -2.44
N THR A 55 1.67 15.66 -1.91
CA THR A 55 2.03 16.81 -1.05
C THR A 55 2.65 16.34 0.26
N TRP A 56 2.07 15.32 0.90
CA TRP A 56 2.59 14.79 2.16
C TRP A 56 4.02 14.25 2.00
N ALA A 57 4.30 13.45 0.96
CA ALA A 57 5.62 12.86 0.71
C ALA A 57 6.69 13.95 0.49
N ARG A 58 6.36 15.01 -0.24
CA ARG A 58 7.28 16.14 -0.45
C ARG A 58 7.57 16.89 0.85
N GLN A 59 6.53 17.19 1.63
CA GLN A 59 6.68 17.85 2.93
C GLN A 59 7.48 16.98 3.92
N GLU A 60 7.23 15.68 3.94
CA GLU A 60 7.94 14.72 4.79
C GLU A 60 9.42 14.61 4.40
N ARG A 61 9.74 14.57 3.11
CA ARG A 61 11.14 14.62 2.65
C ARG A 61 11.83 15.90 3.13
N ASP A 62 11.21 17.05 2.90
CA ASP A 62 11.79 18.34 3.27
C ASP A 62 12.00 18.44 4.78
N ARG A 63 11.07 17.90 5.58
CA ARG A 63 11.21 17.77 7.04
C ARG A 63 12.39 16.87 7.42
N LEU A 64 12.48 15.66 6.84
CA LEU A 64 13.57 14.72 7.15
C LEU A 64 14.95 15.30 6.81
N ILE A 65 15.08 15.98 5.67
CA ILE A 65 16.31 16.66 5.28
C ILE A 65 16.64 17.79 6.26
N ALA A 66 15.64 18.59 6.68
CA ALA A 66 15.83 19.64 7.67
C ALA A 66 16.23 19.09 9.06
N GLU A 67 15.79 17.87 9.40
CA GLU A 67 16.18 17.13 10.61
C GLU A 67 17.58 16.48 10.50
N GLY A 68 18.23 16.57 9.34
CA GLY A 68 19.60 16.10 9.12
C GLY A 68 19.71 14.73 8.44
N ALA A 69 18.64 14.21 7.84
CA ALA A 69 18.72 13.04 6.99
C ALA A 69 19.59 13.33 5.75
N ASP A 70 20.35 12.32 5.31
CA ASP A 70 21.08 12.37 4.04
C ASP A 70 20.06 12.47 2.88
N PRO A 71 20.15 13.47 1.99
CA PRO A 71 19.27 13.58 0.82
C PRO A 71 19.24 12.31 -0.03
N ASP A 72 20.33 11.56 -0.12
CA ASP A 72 20.39 10.30 -0.90
C ASP A 72 19.70 9.12 -0.17
N SER A 73 19.31 9.32 1.09
CA SER A 73 18.60 8.32 1.91
C SER A 73 17.08 8.50 1.92
N VAL A 74 16.54 9.57 1.32
CA VAL A 74 15.10 9.84 1.23
C VAL A 74 14.75 10.26 -0.19
N ILE A 75 14.16 9.35 -0.96
CA ILE A 75 13.81 9.60 -2.37
C ILE A 75 12.30 9.57 -2.58
N LEU A 76 11.82 10.30 -3.56
CA LEU A 76 10.43 10.22 -3.99
C LEU A 76 10.25 9.04 -4.96
N GLN A 77 9.07 8.43 -4.96
CA GLN A 77 8.76 7.31 -5.84
C GLN A 77 8.88 7.70 -7.32
N SER A 78 8.51 8.94 -7.66
CA SER A 78 8.74 9.51 -9.01
C SER A 78 10.22 9.59 -9.41
N GLU A 79 11.14 9.59 -8.46
CA GLU A 79 12.59 9.68 -8.67
C GLU A 79 13.26 8.30 -8.84
N VAL A 80 12.55 7.19 -8.57
CA VAL A 80 13.10 5.82 -8.69
C VAL A 80 13.68 5.56 -10.09
N GLY A 81 13.06 6.10 -11.14
CA GLY A 81 13.55 5.99 -12.51
C GLY A 81 14.94 6.59 -12.72
N ASN A 82 15.34 7.59 -11.94
CA ASN A 82 16.68 8.19 -11.99
C ASN A 82 17.75 7.23 -11.46
N HIS A 83 17.37 6.32 -10.56
CA HIS A 83 18.26 5.32 -9.97
C HIS A 83 18.28 4.00 -10.77
N ILE A 84 17.28 3.79 -11.63
CA ILE A 84 17.12 2.59 -12.44
C ILE A 84 16.92 3.02 -13.91
N PRO A 85 17.92 3.67 -14.53
CA PRO A 85 17.80 4.06 -15.94
C PRO A 85 17.64 2.80 -16.80
N ARG A 86 16.75 2.87 -17.78
CA ARG A 86 16.52 1.79 -18.75
C ARG A 86 17.34 2.03 -20.00
N PRO A 87 18.37 1.20 -20.30
CA PRO A 87 19.11 1.27 -21.55
C PRO A 87 18.21 0.97 -22.75
N GLU A 88 18.52 1.62 -23.87
CA GLU A 88 17.83 1.36 -25.14
C GLU A 88 18.08 -0.10 -25.59
N GLY A 89 17.02 -0.78 -26.02
CA GLY A 89 17.08 -2.19 -26.44
C GLY A 89 17.14 -3.21 -25.30
N GLU A 90 17.02 -2.79 -24.05
CA GLU A 90 16.98 -3.71 -22.92
C GLU A 90 15.71 -4.59 -22.91
N SER A 91 15.90 -5.89 -22.70
CA SER A 91 14.80 -6.84 -22.54
C SER A 91 14.00 -6.57 -21.26
N PRO A 92 12.67 -6.84 -21.25
CA PRO A 92 11.86 -6.69 -20.05
C PRO A 92 12.37 -7.50 -18.85
N THR A 93 12.93 -8.70 -19.08
CA THR A 93 13.46 -9.58 -18.04
C THR A 93 14.71 -9.00 -17.39
N ASP A 94 15.64 -8.49 -18.20
CA ASP A 94 16.87 -7.86 -17.69
C ASP A 94 16.54 -6.58 -16.91
N PHE A 95 15.55 -5.81 -17.40
CA PHE A 95 15.07 -4.62 -16.70
C PHE A 95 14.45 -4.98 -15.34
N ALA A 96 13.58 -5.99 -15.30
CA ALA A 96 12.95 -6.46 -14.06
C ALA A 96 13.99 -6.95 -13.04
N LYS A 97 15.02 -7.67 -13.51
CA LYS A 97 16.12 -8.12 -12.66
C LYS A 97 16.90 -6.93 -12.08
N ARG A 98 17.32 -5.98 -12.91
CA ARG A 98 18.04 -4.77 -12.44
C ARG A 98 17.18 -3.97 -11.48
N TYR A 99 15.90 -3.81 -11.79
CA TYR A 99 14.96 -3.11 -10.93
C TYR A 99 14.93 -3.73 -9.53
N ALA A 100 14.75 -5.05 -9.44
CA ALA A 100 14.74 -5.77 -8.16
C ALA A 100 16.09 -5.66 -7.41
N GLU A 101 17.21 -5.81 -8.11
CA GLU A 101 18.55 -5.69 -7.52
C GLU A 101 18.79 -4.28 -6.94
N THR A 102 18.46 -3.23 -7.70
CA THR A 102 18.61 -1.84 -7.22
C THR A 102 17.68 -1.53 -6.05
N MET A 103 16.41 -1.93 -6.13
CA MET A 103 15.45 -1.74 -5.03
C MET A 103 15.90 -2.44 -3.75
N ASN A 104 16.34 -3.70 -3.86
CA ASN A 104 16.88 -4.44 -2.71
C ASN A 104 18.14 -3.75 -2.14
N GLY A 105 19.02 -3.24 -3.00
CA GLY A 105 20.20 -2.47 -2.58
C GLY A 105 19.84 -1.17 -1.86
N MET A 106 18.78 -0.47 -2.29
CA MET A 106 18.25 0.72 -1.61
C MET A 106 17.70 0.38 -0.23
N ILE A 107 16.88 -0.68 -0.14
CA ILE A 107 16.32 -1.17 1.12
C ILE A 107 17.43 -1.57 2.11
N ALA A 108 18.44 -2.31 1.63
CA ALA A 108 19.57 -2.74 2.46
C ALA A 108 20.39 -1.57 3.02
N ARG A 109 20.41 -0.43 2.32
CA ARG A 109 21.04 0.82 2.79
C ARG A 109 20.13 1.69 3.66
N GLY A 110 18.89 1.28 3.88
CA GLY A 110 17.91 2.03 4.65
C GLY A 110 17.32 3.24 3.92
N VAL A 111 17.38 3.26 2.58
CA VAL A 111 16.76 4.32 1.77
C VAL A 111 15.23 4.28 1.97
N ARG A 112 14.66 5.43 2.35
CA ARG A 112 13.23 5.62 2.52
C ARG A 112 12.63 6.14 1.21
N ILE A 113 11.75 5.36 0.59
CA ILE A 113 11.07 5.73 -0.65
C ILE A 113 9.68 6.25 -0.29
N LEU A 114 9.43 7.53 -0.54
CA LEU A 114 8.16 8.19 -0.21
C LEU A 114 7.25 8.21 -1.45
N ASN A 115 6.02 7.72 -1.32
CA ASN A 115 5.07 7.67 -2.42
C ASN A 115 4.50 9.05 -2.72
N ASP A 116 5.09 9.73 -3.71
CA ASP A 116 4.61 11.03 -4.19
C ASP A 116 3.78 10.93 -5.49
N GLN A 117 3.53 9.71 -5.95
CA GLN A 117 2.80 9.43 -7.19
C GLN A 117 1.33 9.14 -6.93
N CYS A 118 0.98 8.81 -5.68
CA CYS A 118 -0.41 8.66 -5.28
C CYS A 118 -0.97 10.00 -4.80
N ILE A 119 -2.23 10.29 -5.14
CA ILE A 119 -2.95 11.46 -4.63
C ILE A 119 -4.11 11.07 -3.72
N ALA A 120 -4.33 9.77 -3.51
CA ALA A 120 -5.50 9.23 -2.82
C ALA A 120 -5.24 7.85 -2.21
N ASP A 121 -6.10 7.42 -1.30
CA ASP A 121 -6.25 5.99 -1.04
C ASP A 121 -6.89 5.37 -2.29
N VAL A 122 -6.16 4.49 -2.97
CA VAL A 122 -6.66 3.84 -4.19
C VAL A 122 -7.47 2.64 -3.78
N VAL A 123 -8.79 2.78 -3.80
CA VAL A 123 -9.71 1.64 -3.75
C VAL A 123 -9.71 0.99 -5.14
N PRO A 124 -9.47 -0.33 -5.26
CA PRO A 124 -9.59 -1.03 -6.54
C PRO A 124 -10.96 -0.77 -7.15
N SER A 125 -10.99 -0.14 -8.32
CA SER A 125 -12.24 0.20 -9.00
C SER A 125 -12.55 -0.70 -10.17
N GLY A 126 -11.55 -1.42 -10.68
CA GLY A 126 -11.64 -2.30 -11.84
C GLY A 126 -11.11 -3.70 -11.52
N PHE A 127 -11.84 -4.72 -11.95
CA PHE A 127 -11.52 -6.12 -11.69
C PHE A 127 -11.55 -6.92 -12.99
N GLU A 128 -10.43 -7.53 -13.34
CA GLU A 128 -10.30 -8.34 -14.56
C GLU A 128 -10.22 -9.82 -14.22
N THR A 129 -11.11 -10.62 -14.78
CA THR A 129 -11.11 -12.08 -14.62
C THR A 129 -10.13 -12.73 -15.59
N ALA A 130 -9.71 -13.97 -15.30
CA ALA A 130 -8.76 -14.71 -16.16
C ALA A 130 -9.28 -14.97 -17.59
N ASP A 131 -10.60 -14.91 -17.81
CA ASP A 131 -11.23 -15.01 -19.13
C ASP A 131 -11.38 -13.66 -19.85
N GLY A 132 -10.81 -12.59 -19.29
CA GLY A 132 -10.72 -11.26 -19.91
C GLY A 132 -11.98 -10.41 -19.78
N ARG A 133 -12.90 -10.74 -18.86
CA ARG A 133 -14.03 -9.86 -18.53
C ARG A 133 -13.60 -8.82 -17.52
N PHE A 134 -14.08 -7.60 -17.72
CA PHE A 134 -13.75 -6.46 -16.87
C PHE A 134 -14.99 -5.96 -16.15
N PHE A 135 -14.90 -5.80 -14.84
CA PHE A 135 -15.95 -5.27 -13.99
C PHE A 135 -15.52 -3.92 -13.43
N ASP A 136 -16.32 -2.89 -13.69
CA ASP A 136 -16.11 -1.52 -13.22
C ASP A 136 -17.05 -1.23 -12.06
N LEU A 137 -16.49 -1.21 -10.86
CA LEU A 137 -17.19 -0.77 -9.66
C LEU A 137 -16.87 0.69 -9.33
N GLY A 138 -16.01 1.36 -10.12
CA GLY A 138 -15.46 2.69 -9.87
C GLY A 138 -16.45 3.85 -9.81
N PRO A 139 -15.94 5.09 -9.73
CA PRO A 139 -16.77 6.29 -9.72
C PRO A 139 -17.77 6.32 -10.89
N GLY A 140 -19.06 6.44 -10.57
CA GLY A 140 -20.13 6.44 -11.57
C GLY A 140 -20.68 5.06 -11.96
N SER A 141 -20.18 3.97 -11.38
CA SER A 141 -20.74 2.61 -11.53
C SER A 141 -22.13 2.48 -10.90
N GLY A 142 -22.44 3.30 -9.90
CA GLY A 142 -23.64 3.18 -9.07
C GLY A 142 -23.57 2.06 -8.02
N ALA A 143 -22.40 1.47 -7.78
CA ALA A 143 -22.20 0.47 -6.74
C ALA A 143 -22.47 1.04 -5.34
N THR A 144 -23.09 0.24 -4.48
CA THR A 144 -23.18 0.52 -3.04
C THR A 144 -22.00 -0.08 -2.28
N LYS A 145 -21.79 0.35 -1.02
CA LYS A 145 -20.74 -0.19 -0.16
C LYS A 145 -20.85 -1.69 0.06
N GLY A 146 -22.08 -2.19 0.25
CA GLY A 146 -22.34 -3.62 0.38
C GLY A 146 -22.04 -4.39 -0.91
N GLU A 147 -22.39 -3.82 -2.07
CA GLU A 147 -22.11 -4.44 -3.36
C GLU A 147 -20.61 -4.51 -3.65
N PHE A 148 -19.86 -3.46 -3.31
CA PHE A 148 -18.42 -3.46 -3.44
C PHE A 148 -17.79 -4.56 -2.57
N ARG A 149 -18.13 -4.63 -1.28
CA ARG A 149 -17.60 -5.66 -0.37
C ARG A 149 -17.93 -7.07 -0.85
N ALA A 150 -19.19 -7.32 -1.19
CA ALA A 150 -19.64 -8.64 -1.64
C ALA A 150 -19.06 -9.03 -3.00
N PHE A 151 -18.80 -8.06 -3.89
CA PHE A 151 -18.10 -8.31 -5.14
C PHE A 151 -16.63 -8.65 -4.90
N SER A 152 -15.93 -7.87 -4.07
CA SER A 152 -14.52 -8.12 -3.74
C SER A 152 -14.30 -9.49 -3.12
N GLN A 153 -15.14 -9.89 -2.16
CA GLN A 153 -15.10 -11.23 -1.56
C GLN A 153 -15.32 -12.33 -2.61
N TRP A 154 -16.36 -12.20 -3.44
CA TRP A 154 -16.62 -13.15 -4.52
C TRP A 154 -15.45 -13.24 -5.52
N PHE A 155 -14.83 -12.10 -5.84
CA PHE A 155 -13.72 -12.03 -6.78
C PHE A 155 -12.46 -12.70 -6.20
N GLU A 156 -12.16 -12.48 -4.92
CA GLU A 156 -11.06 -13.15 -4.20
C GLU A 156 -11.28 -14.67 -4.14
N GLU A 157 -12.47 -15.13 -3.75
CA GLU A 157 -12.83 -16.56 -3.75
C GLU A 157 -12.67 -17.20 -5.14
N MET A 158 -13.07 -16.49 -6.19
CA MET A 158 -12.92 -16.94 -7.58
C MET A 158 -11.44 -17.07 -7.98
N LEU A 159 -10.57 -16.15 -7.55
CA LEU A 159 -9.13 -16.24 -7.80
C LEU A 159 -8.49 -17.42 -7.06
N GLU A 160 -8.92 -17.71 -5.84
CA GLU A 160 -8.37 -18.80 -5.02
C GLU A 160 -8.83 -20.20 -5.48
N THR A 161 -10.10 -20.33 -5.87
CA THR A 161 -10.72 -21.62 -6.23
C THR A 161 -10.47 -22.01 -7.69
N GLY A 162 -9.78 -21.16 -8.46
CA GLY A 162 -9.62 -21.30 -9.91
C GLY A 162 -10.88 -20.79 -10.65
N PRO A 163 -10.84 -20.65 -11.99
CA PRO A 163 -11.89 -19.97 -12.74
C PRO A 163 -13.26 -20.61 -12.48
N MET A 164 -14.07 -19.98 -11.63
CA MET A 164 -15.47 -20.34 -11.46
C MET A 164 -16.18 -20.12 -12.81
N HIS A 165 -16.83 -21.17 -13.30
CA HIS A 165 -17.39 -21.23 -14.66
C HIS A 165 -18.54 -20.25 -14.93
N ALA A 166 -19.09 -19.56 -13.92
CA ALA A 166 -20.19 -18.62 -14.10
C ALA A 166 -20.05 -17.41 -13.18
N VAL A 167 -20.20 -16.21 -13.77
CA VAL A 167 -20.34 -14.97 -12.99
C VAL A 167 -21.79 -14.87 -12.52
N PRO A 168 -22.02 -14.65 -11.21
CA PRO A 168 -23.36 -14.41 -10.69
C PRO A 168 -24.05 -13.25 -11.43
N GLU A 169 -25.34 -13.43 -11.78
CA GLU A 169 -26.10 -12.43 -12.56
C GLU A 169 -26.08 -11.04 -11.93
N LYS A 170 -26.06 -10.96 -10.60
CA LYS A 170 -25.98 -9.70 -9.84
C LYS A 170 -24.75 -8.84 -10.17
N TRP A 171 -23.67 -9.45 -10.67
CA TRP A 171 -22.42 -8.76 -11.02
C TRP A 171 -22.35 -8.31 -12.47
N LEU A 172 -23.20 -8.86 -13.35
CA LEU A 172 -23.20 -8.52 -14.78
C LEU A 172 -23.51 -7.04 -15.04
N LYS A 173 -24.21 -6.36 -14.12
CA LYS A 173 -24.46 -4.92 -14.22
C LYS A 173 -23.18 -4.06 -14.13
N PHE A 174 -22.10 -4.59 -13.57
CA PHE A 174 -20.80 -3.94 -13.50
C PHE A 174 -19.86 -4.35 -14.63
N GLU A 175 -20.22 -5.36 -15.42
CA GLU A 175 -19.40 -5.83 -16.53
C GLU A 175 -19.36 -4.76 -17.64
N LYS A 176 -18.16 -4.34 -18.03
CA LYS A 176 -17.97 -3.51 -19.21
C LYS A 176 -17.77 -4.41 -20.43
N PRO A 177 -18.38 -4.06 -21.58
CA PRO A 177 -18.03 -4.71 -22.83
C PRO A 177 -16.52 -4.52 -23.08
N ALA A 178 -15.84 -5.58 -23.51
CA ALA A 178 -14.46 -5.48 -23.95
C ALA A 178 -14.36 -4.40 -25.04
N GLU A 179 -13.73 -3.26 -24.72
CA GLU A 179 -13.47 -2.24 -25.72
C GLU A 179 -12.50 -2.84 -26.74
N ARG A 180 -12.99 -3.09 -27.96
CA ARG A 180 -12.10 -3.36 -29.09
C ARG A 180 -11.34 -2.08 -29.41
N GLY A 181 -10.06 -2.06 -29.03
CA GLY A 181 -9.06 -1.20 -29.64
C GLY A 181 -8.85 0.12 -28.91
N PHE A 182 -7.79 0.17 -28.10
CA PHE A 182 -6.93 1.34 -28.12
C PHE A 182 -6.19 1.31 -29.47
N GLU A 183 -6.64 2.11 -30.44
CA GLU A 183 -5.79 2.46 -31.58
C GLU A 183 -4.58 3.24 -31.04
N LEU A 184 -3.39 2.67 -31.26
CA LEU A 184 -2.09 3.31 -31.05
C LEU A 184 -1.86 4.45 -32.04
#